data_AF-A0A1F8VUI2-F1
#
_entry.id   AF-A0A1F8VUI2-F1
#
_cell.length_a   1.000
_cell.length_b   1.000
_cell.length_c   1.000
_cell.angle_alpha   90.00
_cell.angle_beta   90.00
_cell.angle_gamma   90.00
#
_symmetry.space_group_name_H-M   'P 1'
#
loop_
_entity.id
_entity.type
_entity.pdbx_description
1 polymer ?
#
loop_
_entity_poly.entity_id
_entity_poly.type
_entity_poly.pdbx_seq_one_letter_code
_entity_poly.pdbx_strand_id
1 'polypeptide(L)'
;MEYTGTLLHQAEARTKVLDGQGHTVPVLCMDIELDNALHTPMHVEQPFPAASHEQARAAAHRLKRGMRVTVQAPLVSVRLGATASHIHVIPEAQEEAPCQP
;
A
#
# COMPACT_ATOMS: atom_id res chain seq x y z
N MET A 1 4.85 -1.40 -11.49
CA MET A 1 4.89 -2.81 -11.05
C MET A 1 3.46 -3.33 -11.02
N GLU A 2 3.27 -4.62 -11.25
CA GLU A 2 1.96 -5.27 -11.17
C GLU A 2 1.92 -6.18 -9.95
N TYR A 3 0.82 -6.14 -9.20
CA TYR A 3 0.59 -6.95 -8.02
C TYR A 3 -0.76 -7.66 -8.19
N THR A 4 -0.77 -8.99 -8.07
CA THR A 4 -2.00 -9.78 -8.15
C THR A 4 -2.31 -10.37 -6.79
N GLY A 5 -3.58 -10.40 -6.42
CA GLY A 5 -4.02 -10.89 -5.13
C GLY A 5 -5.53 -11.02 -5.01
N THR A 6 -5.99 -11.39 -3.83
CA THR A 6 -7.40 -11.58 -3.51
C THR A 6 -7.87 -10.54 -2.49
N LEU A 7 -9.04 -9.93 -2.71
CA LEU A 7 -9.61 -8.96 -1.78
C LEU A 7 -9.95 -9.63 -0.44
N LEU A 8 -9.36 -9.11 0.64
CA LEU A 8 -9.61 -9.57 2.01
C LEU A 8 -10.97 -9.08 2.53
N HIS A 9 -11.37 -7.88 2.13
CA HIS A 9 -12.62 -7.21 2.51
C HIS A 9 -13.34 -6.66 1.27
N GLN A 10 -14.59 -6.22 1.43
CA GLN A 10 -15.23 -5.43 0.38
C GLN A 10 -14.45 -4.11 0.24
N ALA A 11 -14.25 -3.65 -1.00
CA ALA A 11 -13.63 -2.35 -1.22
C ALA A 11 -14.50 -1.21 -0.68
N GLU A 12 -13.86 -0.12 -0.27
CA GLU A 12 -14.51 1.03 0.33
C GLU A 12 -14.20 2.31 -0.44
N ALA A 13 -15.18 3.20 -0.54
CA ALA A 13 -14.94 4.56 -1.01
C ALA A 13 -14.80 5.47 0.20
N ARG A 14 -13.63 6.08 0.36
CA ARG A 14 -13.31 7.02 1.44
C ARG A 14 -13.01 8.40 0.87
N THR A 15 -13.00 9.42 1.70
CA THR A 15 -12.60 10.77 1.33
C THR A 15 -11.28 11.09 2.01
N LYS A 16 -10.28 11.55 1.24
CA LYS A 16 -8.94 11.89 1.73
C LYS A 16 -8.63 13.35 1.45
N VAL A 17 -7.99 14.01 2.42
CA VAL A 17 -7.51 15.38 2.26
C VAL A 17 -6.25 15.37 1.38
N LEU A 18 -6.28 16.14 0.30
CA LEU A 18 -5.21 16.26 -0.69
C LEU A 18 -4.12 17.21 -0.23
N ASP A 19 -4.49 18.29 0.45
CA ASP A 19 -3.58 19.37 0.87
C ASP A 19 -4.01 20.06 2.17
N GLY A 20 -3.14 20.92 2.69
CA GLY A 20 -3.43 21.73 3.88
C GLY A 20 -4.49 22.82 3.69
N GLN A 21 -5.04 23.00 2.48
CA GLN A 21 -6.13 23.93 2.19
C GLN A 21 -7.51 23.28 2.33
N GLY A 22 -7.55 21.98 2.64
CA GLY A 22 -8.80 21.25 2.87
C GLY A 22 -9.44 20.72 1.59
N HIS A 23 -8.74 20.74 0.45
CA HIS A 23 -9.23 20.06 -0.73
C HIS A 23 -9.31 18.56 -0.47
N THR A 24 -10.45 17.95 -0.80
CA THR A 24 -10.65 16.52 -0.60
C THR A 24 -10.87 15.80 -1.92
N VAL A 25 -10.42 14.56 -1.98
CA VAL A 25 -10.61 13.66 -3.12
C VAL A 25 -11.23 12.35 -2.65
N PRO A 26 -12.14 11.76 -3.44
CA PRO A 26 -12.59 10.40 -3.19
C PRO A 26 -11.45 9.42 -3.50
N VAL A 27 -11.32 8.41 -2.67
CA VAL A 27 -10.30 7.36 -2.77
C VAL A 27 -10.97 6.01 -2.62
N LEU A 28 -10.72 5.11 -3.56
CA LEU A 28 -11.07 3.70 -3.42
C LEU A 28 -9.98 3.01 -2.60
N CYS A 29 -10.37 2.40 -1.49
CA CYS A 29 -9.50 1.65 -0.60
C CYS A 29 -9.78 0.15 -0.73
N MET A 30 -8.72 -0.63 -0.84
CA MET A 30 -8.78 -2.09 -0.90
C MET A 30 -7.67 -2.69 -0.06
N ASP A 31 -7.97 -3.79 0.63
CA ASP A 31 -6.96 -4.67 1.20
C ASP A 31 -6.93 -5.95 0.39
N ILE A 32 -5.76 -6.27 -0.20
CA ILE A 32 -5.56 -7.49 -0.98
C ILE A 32 -4.50 -8.37 -0.30
N GLU A 33 -4.72 -9.67 -0.31
CA GLU A 33 -3.69 -10.65 -0.01
C GLU A 33 -2.98 -11.00 -1.32
N LEU A 34 -1.67 -10.75 -1.40
CA LEU A 34 -0.91 -10.98 -2.62
C LEU A 34 -0.69 -12.46 -2.89
N ASP A 35 -0.73 -12.83 -4.17
CA ASP A 35 -0.41 -14.17 -4.68
C ASP A 35 1.11 -14.41 -4.67
N ASN A 36 1.74 -14.29 -3.51
CA ASN A 36 3.15 -14.56 -3.29
C ASN A 36 3.33 -15.61 -2.18
N ALA A 37 4.54 -16.15 -2.02
CA ALA A 37 4.81 -17.22 -1.06
C ALA A 37 4.52 -16.85 0.40
N LEU A 38 4.42 -15.55 0.70
CA LEU A 38 4.21 -15.02 2.05
C LEU A 38 2.76 -14.55 2.29
N HIS A 39 1.86 -14.67 1.31
CA HIS A 39 0.48 -14.18 1.39
C HIS A 39 0.43 -12.74 1.93
N THR A 40 1.30 -11.87 1.41
CA THR A 40 1.50 -10.55 2.01
C THR A 40 0.23 -9.69 1.90
N PRO A 41 -0.30 -9.15 3.01
CA PRO A 41 -1.39 -8.19 2.94
C PRO A 41 -0.87 -6.86 2.39
N MET A 42 -1.58 -6.29 1.43
CA MET A 42 -1.26 -5.02 0.79
C MET A 42 -2.48 -4.11 0.80
N HIS A 43 -2.31 -2.91 1.36
CA HIS A 43 -3.30 -1.84 1.28
C HIS A 43 -3.11 -1.05 -0.02
N VAL A 44 -4.18 -0.88 -0.78
CA VAL A 44 -4.20 -0.18 -2.07
C VAL A 44 -5.18 0.98 -2.00
N GLU A 45 -4.70 2.17 -2.37
CA GLU A 45 -5.51 3.37 -2.52
C GLU A 45 -5.48 3.82 -3.98
N GLN A 46 -6.66 4.00 -4.58
CA GLN A 46 -6.80 4.62 -5.90
C GLN A 46 -7.55 5.96 -5.75
N PRO A 47 -6.87 7.11 -5.91
CA PRO A 47 -7.54 8.40 -5.89
C PRO A 47 -8.36 8.62 -7.17
N PHE A 48 -9.50 9.28 -7.01
CA PHE A 48 -10.37 9.74 -8.09
C PHE A 48 -10.38 11.28 -8.13
N PRO A 49 -10.72 11.91 -9.27
CA PRO A 49 -10.92 13.35 -9.32
C PRO A 49 -11.97 13.81 -8.31
N ALA A 50 -11.83 15.03 -7.75
CA ALA A 50 -12.67 15.54 -6.66
C ALA A 50 -14.19 15.45 -6.93
N ALA A 51 -14.63 15.60 -8.18
CA ALA A 51 -16.05 15.51 -8.57
C ALA A 51 -16.58 14.07 -8.74
N SER A 52 -15.74 13.04 -8.58
CA SER A 52 -16.04 11.66 -8.98
C SER A 52 -16.40 10.72 -7.81
N HIS A 53 -17.09 11.25 -6.78
CA HIS A 53 -17.48 10.48 -5.59
C HIS A 53 -18.39 9.28 -5.93
N GLU A 54 -19.37 9.47 -6.80
CA GLU A 54 -20.26 8.39 -7.23
C GLU A 54 -19.50 7.30 -8.02
N GLN A 55 -18.47 7.67 -8.79
CA GLN A 55 -17.66 6.69 -9.51
C GLN A 55 -16.81 5.85 -8.55
N ALA A 56 -16.21 6.47 -7.54
CA ALA A 56 -15.47 5.77 -6.49
C ALA A 56 -16.40 4.82 -5.70
N ARG A 57 -17.61 5.27 -5.36
CA ARG A 57 -18.63 4.44 -4.69
C ARG A 57 -19.08 3.27 -5.56
N ALA A 58 -19.34 3.50 -6.84
CA ALA A 58 -19.71 2.44 -7.78
C ALA A 58 -18.57 1.43 -7.94
N ALA A 59 -17.32 1.87 -8.00
CA ALA A 59 -16.15 1.00 -8.05
C ALA A 59 -16.02 0.14 -6.78
N ALA A 60 -16.14 0.77 -5.60
CA ALA A 60 -16.15 0.07 -4.32
C ALA A 60 -17.28 -0.98 -4.24
N HIS A 61 -18.47 -0.64 -4.75
CA HIS A 61 -19.59 -1.57 -4.76
C HIS A 61 -19.37 -2.79 -5.66
N ARG A 62 -18.66 -2.63 -6.79
CA ARG A 62 -18.35 -3.74 -7.71
C ARG A 62 -17.31 -4.71 -7.15
N LEU A 63 -16.40 -4.23 -6.31
CA LEU A 63 -15.26 -5.00 -5.81
C LEU A 63 -15.57 -5.62 -4.45
N LYS A 64 -15.88 -6.91 -4.47
CA LYS A 64 -16.29 -7.70 -3.31
C LYS A 64 -15.13 -8.52 -2.75
N ARG A 65 -15.23 -8.85 -1.46
CA ARG A 65 -14.34 -9.81 -0.79
C ARG A 65 -14.24 -11.10 -1.61
N GLY A 66 -13.04 -11.67 -1.68
CA GLY A 66 -12.76 -12.92 -2.39
C GLY A 66 -12.55 -12.75 -3.90
N MET A 67 -12.74 -11.54 -4.46
CA MET A 67 -12.40 -11.28 -5.85
C MET A 67 -10.89 -11.26 -6.05
N ARG A 68 -10.41 -11.94 -7.08
CA ARG A 68 -9.03 -11.85 -7.53
C ARG A 68 -8.86 -10.62 -8.42
N VAL A 69 -7.85 -9.81 -8.13
CA VAL A 69 -7.56 -8.57 -8.86
C VAL A 69 -6.07 -8.44 -9.16
N THR A 70 -5.76 -7.69 -10.21
CA THR A 70 -4.41 -7.22 -10.50
C THR A 70 -4.40 -5.70 -10.40
N VAL A 71 -3.47 -5.15 -9.64
CA VAL A 71 -3.28 -3.72 -9.46
C VAL A 71 -1.93 -3.30 -10.02
N GLN A 72 -1.92 -2.16 -10.71
CA GLN A 72 -0.68 -1.55 -11.19
C GLN A 72 -0.32 -0.39 -10.26
N ALA A 73 0.85 -0.48 -9.63
CA ALA A 73 1.35 0.56 -8.74
C ALA A 73 2.87 0.72 -8.90
N PRO A 74 3.42 1.93 -8.75
CA PRO A 74 4.86 2.14 -8.72
C PRO A 74 5.44 1.62 -7.39
N LEU A 75 6.64 1.04 -7.42
CA LEU A 75 7.25 0.50 -6.19
C LEU A 75 7.44 1.58 -5.11
N VAL A 76 7.71 2.83 -5.51
CA VAL A 76 7.88 3.97 -4.60
C VAL A 76 6.64 4.29 -3.76
N SER A 77 5.44 3.85 -4.16
CA SER A 77 4.22 4.05 -3.36
C SER A 77 3.96 2.92 -2.37
N VAL A 78 4.70 1.81 -2.43
CA VAL A 78 4.52 0.66 -1.54
C VAL A 78 5.18 0.95 -0.20
N ARG A 79 4.45 0.72 0.90
CA ARG A 79 4.95 0.85 2.27
C ARG A 79 4.88 -0.50 2.96
N LEU A 80 6.03 -0.98 3.45
CA LEU A 80 6.10 -2.18 4.28
C LEU A 80 6.07 -1.75 5.75
N GLY A 81 5.20 -2.39 6.53
CA GLY A 81 5.12 -2.23 7.98
C GLY A 81 5.40 -3.56 8.67
N ALA A 82 6.14 -3.52 9.76
CA ALA A 82 6.38 -4.68 10.62
C ALA A 82 6.38 -4.23 12.09
N THR A 83 5.86 -5.10 12.96
CA THR A 83 5.98 -4.93 14.41
C THR A 83 7.13 -5.80 14.89
N ALA A 84 8.21 -5.17 15.36
CA ALA A 84 9.39 -5.88 15.84
C ALA A 84 9.23 -6.26 17.33
N SER A 85 9.64 -7.47 17.69
CA SER A 85 9.77 -7.89 19.09
C SER A 85 11.15 -7.53 19.67
N HIS A 86 12.18 -7.56 18.82
CA HIS A 86 13.57 -7.24 19.18
C HIS A 86 14.20 -6.44 18.05
N ILE A 87 15.00 -5.44 18.41
CA ILE A 87 15.75 -4.61 17.47
C ILE A 87 17.22 -4.66 17.91
N HIS A 88 18.08 -5.18 17.04
CA HIS A 88 19.53 -5.18 17.25
C HIS A 88 20.16 -4.17 16.30
N VAL A 89 20.93 -3.23 16.85
CA VAL A 89 21.74 -2.32 16.06
C VAL A 89 22.98 -3.09 15.60
N ILE A 90 23.24 -3.10 14.30
CA ILE A 90 24.49 -3.63 13.75
C ILE A 90 25.54 -2.53 13.95
N PRO A 91 26.56 -2.73 14.81
CA PRO A 91 27.64 -1.76 14.93
C PRO A 91 28.38 -1.67 13.59
N GLU A 92 28.74 -0.46 13.17
CA GLU A 92 29.59 -0.28 12.01
C GLU A 92 30.90 -1.02 12.25
N ALA A 93 31.28 -1.89 11.32
CA ALA A 93 32.58 -2.54 11.36
C ALA A 93 33.63 -1.43 11.29
N GLN A 94 34.43 -1.27 12.35
CA GLN A 94 35.59 -0.41 12.30
C GLN A 94 36.52 -0.99 11.23
N GLU A 95 36.63 -0.29 10.11
CA GLU A 95 37.57 -0.58 9.05
C GLU A 95 38.98 -0.48 9.66
N GLU A 96 39.60 -1.63 9.93
CA GLU A 96 40.97 -1.72 10.45
C GLU A 96 41.89 -1.01 9.46
N ALA A 97 42.36 0.19 9.83
CA ALA A 97 43.35 0.92 9.07
C ALA A 97 44.61 0.04 8.93
N PRO A 98 45.11 -0.20 7.71
CA PRO A 98 46.32 -1.00 7.53
C PRO A 98 47.49 -0.25 8.14
N CYS A 99 48.10 -0.85 9.16
CA CYS A 99 49.39 -0.46 9.70
C CYS A 99 50.43 -0.62 8.58
N GLN A 100 50.83 0.49 7.96
CA GLN A 100 51.88 0.53 6.94
C GLN A 100 53.25 0.82 7.59
N PRO A 101 54.34 0.32 6.98
CA PRO A 101 55.56 -0.16 7.66
C PRO A 101 56.50 0.93 8.20
#